data_AF-A0A090V9R7-F1
#
_entry.id   AF-A0A090V9R7-F1
#
_cell.length_a   1.000
_cell.length_b   1.000
_cell.length_c   1.000
_cell.angle_alpha   90.00
_cell.angle_beta   90.00
_cell.angle_gamma   90.00
#
_symmetry.space_group_name_H-M   'P 1'
#
loop_
_entity.id
_entity.type
_entity.pdbx_description
1 polymer ?
#
loop_
_entity_poly.entity_id
_entity_poly.type
_entity_poly.pdbx_seq_one_letter_code
_entity_poly.pdbx_strand_id
1 'polypeptide(L)'
;MGAENPEKASDLKNYLMAKHNADEYLKLSDLTYAIVRPGSLTNNEATDHIELEKSLNKNGSISRADVAQTLVRSLHDDAAVNQTFEIIEGNTLIGKALDTLS
;
A
#
# COMPACT_ATOMS: atom_id res chain seq x y z
N MET A 1 3.54 -0.94 -8.75
CA MET A 1 4.85 -1.11 -8.06
C MET A 1 5.20 -2.61 -7.95
N GLY A 2 6.38 -2.94 -7.39
CA GLY A 2 7.06 -4.23 -7.53
C GLY A 2 6.43 -5.49 -6.90
N ALA A 3 5.18 -5.49 -6.43
CA ALA A 3 4.53 -6.70 -5.90
C ALA A 3 3.69 -7.46 -6.95
N GLU A 4 3.32 -6.82 -8.06
CA GLU A 4 2.53 -7.44 -9.13
C GLU A 4 3.37 -8.20 -10.16
N ASN A 5 4.68 -7.94 -10.24
CA ASN A 5 5.59 -8.57 -11.22
C ASN A 5 6.98 -8.86 -10.60
N PRO A 6 7.09 -9.86 -9.72
CA PRO A 6 8.35 -10.19 -9.03
C PRO A 6 9.48 -10.59 -9.99
N GLU A 7 9.15 -11.07 -11.20
CA GLU A 7 10.10 -11.40 -12.28
C GLU A 7 11.00 -10.23 -12.71
N LYS A 8 10.57 -8.97 -12.53
CA LYS A 8 11.26 -7.78 -13.08
C LYS A 8 12.29 -7.14 -12.14
N ALA A 9 12.44 -7.61 -10.89
CA ALA A 9 13.35 -7.02 -9.91
C ALA A 9 14.59 -7.92 -9.70
N SER A 10 15.77 -7.52 -10.17
CA SER A 10 16.98 -8.36 -10.11
C SER A 10 17.40 -8.76 -8.69
N ASP A 11 17.46 -7.79 -7.77
CA ASP A 11 18.03 -8.01 -6.43
C ASP A 11 16.99 -8.35 -5.36
N LEU A 12 15.72 -8.01 -5.62
CA LEU A 12 14.60 -8.18 -4.68
C LEU A 12 13.60 -9.27 -5.11
N LYS A 13 13.88 -10.04 -6.17
CA LYS A 13 12.97 -11.07 -6.72
C LYS A 13 12.38 -11.97 -5.63
N ASN A 14 13.24 -12.58 -4.81
CA ASN A 14 12.81 -13.50 -3.76
C ASN A 14 11.95 -12.82 -2.69
N TYR A 15 12.29 -11.59 -2.31
CA TYR A 15 11.52 -10.81 -1.33
C TYR A 15 10.13 -10.43 -1.86
N LEU A 16 10.06 -9.98 -3.11
CA LEU A 16 8.80 -9.58 -3.74
C LEU A 16 7.92 -10.79 -4.03
N MET A 17 8.51 -11.93 -4.40
CA MET A 17 7.79 -13.19 -4.57
C MET A 17 7.24 -13.70 -3.23
N ALA A 18 8.01 -13.60 -2.14
CA ALA A 18 7.53 -13.96 -0.81
C ALA A 18 6.35 -13.07 -0.38
N LYS A 19 6.43 -11.75 -0.62
CA LYS A 19 5.32 -10.82 -0.34
C LYS A 19 4.09 -11.11 -1.19
N HIS A 20 4.28 -11.35 -2.48
CA HIS A 20 3.18 -11.69 -3.38
C HIS A 20 2.45 -12.96 -2.89
N ASN A 21 3.19 -14.01 -2.56
CA ASN A 21 2.60 -15.25 -2.07
C ASN A 21 1.83 -15.06 -0.75
N ALA A 22 2.34 -14.20 0.15
CA ALA A 22 1.64 -13.86 1.39
C ALA A 22 0.34 -13.08 1.13
N ASP A 23 0.38 -12.11 0.22
CA ASP A 23 -0.79 -11.34 -0.20
C ASP A 23 -1.86 -12.24 -0.81
N GLU A 24 -1.48 -13.14 -1.74
CA GLU A 24 -2.42 -14.07 -2.36
C GLU A 24 -3.01 -15.07 -1.36
N TYR A 25 -2.20 -15.58 -0.43
CA TYR A 25 -2.69 -16.45 0.64
C TYR A 25 -3.72 -15.73 1.53
N LEU A 26 -3.47 -14.47 1.89
CA LEU A 26 -4.41 -13.67 2.68
C LEU A 26 -5.71 -13.42 1.92
N LYS A 27 -5.64 -13.10 0.62
CA LYS A 27 -6.83 -12.90 -0.22
C LYS A 27 -7.68 -14.16 -0.39
N LEU A 28 -7.04 -15.32 -0.43
CA LEU A 28 -7.72 -16.62 -0.53
C LEU A 28 -8.23 -17.14 0.81
N SER A 29 -7.90 -16.46 1.92
CA SER A 29 -8.42 -16.79 3.24
C SER A 29 -9.82 -16.22 3.45
N ASP A 30 -10.55 -16.74 4.44
CA ASP A 30 -11.84 -16.18 4.87
C ASP A 30 -11.69 -14.98 5.82
N LEU A 31 -10.48 -14.41 5.94
CA LEU A 31 -10.22 -13.26 6.81
C LEU A 31 -10.59 -11.96 6.11
N THR A 32 -11.20 -11.04 6.86
CA THR A 32 -11.30 -9.64 6.46
C THR A 32 -9.90 -9.01 6.45
N TYR A 33 -9.50 -8.44 5.32
CA TYR A 33 -8.15 -7.90 5.16
C TYR A 33 -8.12 -6.48 4.59
N ALA A 34 -6.98 -5.81 4.76
CA ALA A 34 -6.57 -4.66 3.96
C ALA A 34 -5.08 -4.82 3.63
N ILE A 35 -4.72 -4.78 2.35
CA ILE A 35 -3.32 -4.92 1.90
C ILE A 35 -2.83 -3.56 1.38
N VAL A 36 -1.97 -2.93 2.18
CA VAL A 36 -1.35 -1.63 1.84
C VAL A 36 0.05 -1.86 1.28
N ARG A 37 0.28 -1.43 0.03
CA ARG A 37 1.55 -1.60 -0.69
C ARG A 37 2.27 -0.26 -0.85
N PRO A 38 3.12 0.14 0.11
CA PRO A 38 3.84 1.40 0.03
C PRO A 38 4.95 1.35 -1.03
N GLY A 39 5.28 2.52 -1.57
CA GLY A 39 6.52 2.75 -2.29
C GLY A 39 7.77 2.69 -1.39
N SER A 40 8.87 3.28 -1.86
CA SER A 40 10.13 3.29 -1.14
C SER A 40 10.02 4.03 0.19
N LEU A 41 10.36 3.37 1.29
CA LEU A 41 10.17 3.91 2.65
C LEU A 41 11.27 4.90 3.04
N THR A 42 10.88 6.10 3.45
CA THR A 42 11.77 7.14 4.01
C THR A 42 11.57 7.32 5.51
N ASN A 43 12.47 8.05 6.17
CA ASN A 43 12.37 8.44 7.59
C ASN A 43 12.07 9.94 7.73
N ASN A 44 11.50 10.55 6.70
CA ASN A 44 11.10 11.95 6.75
C ASN A 44 9.91 12.12 7.71
N GLU A 45 9.67 13.36 8.13
CA GLU A 45 8.46 13.73 8.86
C GLU A 45 7.20 13.43 8.04
N ALA A 46 6.09 13.23 8.75
CA ALA A 46 4.78 13.04 8.11
C ALA A 46 4.40 14.28 7.29
N THR A 47 3.79 14.03 6.14
CA THR A 47 3.18 15.08 5.32
C THR A 47 1.67 15.12 5.46
N ASP A 48 1.06 14.07 6.02
CA ASP A 48 -0.39 13.82 6.07
C ASP A 48 -1.05 13.66 4.69
N HIS A 49 -0.26 13.63 3.60
CA HIS A 49 -0.74 13.57 2.22
C HIS A 49 -0.11 12.41 1.45
N ILE A 50 -0.95 11.72 0.69
CA ILE A 50 -0.56 10.57 -0.12
C ILE A 50 -1.19 10.66 -1.50
N GLU A 51 -0.69 9.82 -2.39
CA GLU A 51 -1.39 9.36 -3.57
C GLU A 51 -1.71 7.87 -3.39
N LEU A 52 -2.95 7.49 -3.71
CA LEU A 52 -3.49 6.16 -3.44
C LEU A 52 -4.31 5.70 -4.65
N GLU A 53 -3.98 4.52 -5.17
CA GLU A 53 -4.77 3.83 -6.18
C GLU A 53 -4.65 2.31 -6.01
N LYS A 54 -5.54 1.53 -6.64
CA LYS A 54 -5.42 0.05 -6.66
C LYS A 54 -4.10 -0.41 -7.29
N SER A 55 -3.64 0.29 -8.32
CA SER A 55 -2.31 0.11 -8.92
C SER A 55 -1.84 1.45 -9.51
N LEU A 56 -0.81 2.05 -8.91
CA LEU A 56 -0.34 3.40 -9.27
C LEU A 56 0.47 3.41 -10.57
N ASN A 57 0.97 2.25 -11.02
CA ASN A 57 1.79 2.10 -12.23
C ASN A 57 3.04 3.00 -12.31
N LYS A 58 3.47 3.57 -11.18
CA LYS A 58 4.67 4.40 -11.05
C LYS A 58 5.43 4.08 -9.77
N ASN A 59 6.68 4.51 -9.72
CA ASN A 59 7.49 4.42 -8.51
C ASN A 59 7.39 5.74 -7.74
N GLY A 60 7.43 5.65 -6.42
CA GLY A 60 7.48 6.79 -5.53
C GLY A 60 8.02 6.39 -4.17
N SER A 61 8.28 7.36 -3.33
CA SER A 61 8.64 7.17 -1.93
C SER A 61 7.51 7.60 -1.01
N ILE A 62 7.53 7.16 0.24
CA ILE A 62 6.59 7.60 1.28
C ILE A 62 7.27 7.52 2.65
N SER A 63 6.93 8.45 3.55
CA SER A 63 7.43 8.40 4.93
C SER A 63 6.83 7.23 5.70
N ARG A 64 7.62 6.61 6.59
CA ARG A 64 7.09 5.58 7.50
C ARG A 64 5.96 6.11 8.39
N ALA A 65 5.97 7.41 8.68
CA ALA A 65 4.93 8.08 9.46
C ALA A 65 3.59 8.12 8.71
N ASP A 66 3.58 8.52 7.44
CA ASP A 66 2.38 8.55 6.60
C ASP A 66 1.84 7.13 6.33
N VAL A 67 2.73 6.13 6.19
CA VAL A 67 2.33 4.71 6.12
C VAL A 67 1.61 4.28 7.40
N ALA A 68 2.17 4.59 8.58
CA ALA A 68 1.55 4.24 9.85
C ALA A 68 0.18 4.90 10.03
N GLN A 69 0.05 6.17 9.66
CA GLN A 69 -1.21 6.90 9.71
C GLN A 69 -2.26 6.30 8.76
N THR A 70 -1.84 5.91 7.55
CA THR A 70 -2.71 5.22 6.59
C THR A 70 -3.21 3.88 7.17
N LEU A 71 -2.32 3.07 7.75
CA LEU A 71 -2.69 1.79 8.37
C LEU A 71 -3.69 1.97 9.52
N VAL A 72 -3.46 2.95 10.40
CA VAL A 72 -4.39 3.26 11.51
C VAL A 72 -5.75 3.69 10.99
N ARG A 73 -5.78 4.47 9.91
CA ARG A 73 -7.04 4.92 9.30
C ARG A 73 -7.80 3.75 8.65
N SER A 74 -7.10 2.84 7.96
CA SER A 74 -7.70 1.65 7.34
C SER A 74 -8.41 0.72 8.34
N LEU A 75 -8.10 0.79 9.64
CA LEU A 75 -8.83 0.04 10.67
C LEU A 75 -10.26 0.55 10.91
N HIS A 76 -10.53 1.81 10.58
CA HIS A 76 -11.79 2.49 10.90
C HIS A 76 -12.63 2.78 9.66
N ASP A 77 -12.13 2.44 8.47
CA ASP A 77 -12.72 2.83 7.20
C ASP A 77 -13.13 1.58 6.41
N ASP A 78 -14.43 1.40 6.23
CA ASP A 78 -14.98 0.26 5.48
C ASP A 78 -14.50 0.25 4.02
N ALA A 79 -14.09 1.40 3.47
CA ALA A 79 -13.51 1.51 2.13
C ALA A 79 -12.24 0.66 1.96
N ALA A 80 -11.51 0.37 3.04
CA ALA A 80 -10.30 -0.44 3.01
C ALA A 80 -10.57 -1.95 3.10
N VAL A 81 -11.81 -2.36 3.42
CA VAL A 81 -12.18 -3.76 3.64
C VAL A 81 -12.06 -4.57 2.35
N ASN A 82 -11.30 -5.66 2.45
CA ASN A 82 -10.94 -6.57 1.37
C ASN A 82 -10.27 -5.88 0.16
N GLN A 83 -9.69 -4.70 0.36
CA GLN A 83 -8.98 -3.98 -0.68
C GLN A 83 -7.47 -4.27 -0.66
N THR A 84 -6.88 -4.16 -1.85
CA THR A 84 -5.43 -4.05 -2.06
C THR A 84 -5.16 -2.76 -2.79
N PHE A 85 -4.27 -1.92 -2.27
CA PHE A 85 -3.96 -0.63 -2.87
C PHE A 85 -2.51 -0.23 -2.63
N GLU A 86 -1.99 0.59 -3.54
CA GLU A 86 -0.64 1.13 -3.50
C GLU A 86 -0.66 2.57 -2.98
N ILE A 87 0.36 2.95 -2.20
CA ILE A 87 0.51 4.32 -1.67
C ILE A 87 1.91 4.89 -1.89
N ILE A 88 1.98 6.17 -2.26
CA ILE A 88 3.20 6.98 -2.31
C ILE A 88 2.92 8.37 -1.73
N GLU A 89 3.96 9.16 -1.49
CA GLU A 89 3.85 10.58 -1.15
C GLU A 89 3.12 11.33 -2.28
N GLY A 90 2.19 12.21 -1.90
CA GLY A 90 1.31 12.91 -2.84
C GLY A 90 0.71 14.17 -2.21
N ASN A 91 -0.38 14.67 -2.81
CA ASN A 91 -1.01 15.94 -2.42
C ASN A 91 -2.43 15.77 -1.87
N THR A 92 -2.90 14.54 -1.66
CA THR A 92 -4.26 14.28 -1.17
C THR A 92 -4.19 13.86 0.30
N LEU A 93 -4.92 14.54 1.18
CA LEU A 93 -5.02 14.15 2.59
C LEU A 93 -5.38 12.67 2.71
N ILE A 94 -4.70 11.94 3.59
CA ILE A 94 -4.86 10.47 3.76
C ILE A 94 -6.33 10.06 3.87
N GLY A 95 -7.11 10.76 4.70
CA GLY A 95 -8.55 10.46 4.85
C GLY A 95 -9.32 10.57 3.53
N LYS A 96 -9.08 11.64 2.76
CA LYS A 96 -9.72 11.83 1.45
C LYS A 96 -9.25 10.83 0.41
N ALA A 97 -8.00 10.38 0.52
CA ALA A 97 -7.43 9.37 -0.38
C ALA A 97 -8.07 7.99 -0.15
N LEU A 98 -8.43 7.64 1.08
CA LEU A 98 -9.11 6.38 1.40
C LEU A 98 -10.56 6.36 0.93
N ASP A 99 -11.25 7.50 0.95
CA ASP A 99 -12.63 7.63 0.44
C ASP A 99 -12.75 7.22 -1.04
N THR A 100 -11.66 7.26 -1.83
CA THR A 100 -11.67 6.89 -3.26
C THR A 100 -11.66 5.38 -3.52
N LEU A 101 -11.47 4.54 -2.49
CA LEU A 101 -11.50 3.08 -2.61
C LEU A 101 -12.92 2.49 -2.64
N SER A 102 -13.92 3.29 -2.25
CA SER A 102 -15.33 2.91 -2.16
C SER A 102 -16.03 2.85 -3.51
#